data_AF-I3K191-F1
#
_entry.id   AF-I3K191-F1
#
_cell.length_a   1.000
_cell.length_b   1.000
_cell.length_c   1.000
_cell.angle_alpha   90.00
_cell.angle_beta   90.00
_cell.angle_gamma   90.00
#
_symmetry.space_group_name_H-M   'P 1'
#
loop_
_entity.id
_entity.type
_entity.pdbx_description
1 polymer ?
#
loop_
_entity_poly.entity_id
_entity_poly.type
_entity_poly.pdbx_seq_one_letter_code
_entity_poly.pdbx_strand_id
1 'polypeptide(L)'
;LLVPSQRPQNRGVYTMYHGTSIASARLIIANGFQQSQGGMLGKGVYVSRDKKKAERYPLNCSASNRVVFELRVRVGRVKRIDKDNHPMQHTWHTHGYDTAWVPPKCGMTSVKSGMEEDCVFDPKRVTVVAIANAPDTTIRTEWPPSLSLVLPEGVYTMYHGTSIANARLIIANGFQQSQGGMLGKGVYVSRDKKKAERYPLNNSPTDRVVLELRVSVGRVKRIDKDNHPMQYTWSTQGYDTAWVPPNCGMKAVPSGLEEDCVFDPKRVTVVGPAKRNGGKRLQRQAHKNYF
;
A
#
# COMPACT_ATOMS: atom_id res chain seq x y z
N LEU A 1 -7.37 -2.83 -11.49
CA LEU A 1 -6.04 -3.49 -11.41
C LEU A 1 -5.90 -4.35 -12.66
N LEU A 2 -4.81 -4.21 -13.42
CA LEU A 2 -4.52 -5.15 -14.51
C LEU A 2 -4.18 -6.51 -13.91
N VAL A 3 -4.67 -7.59 -14.50
CA VAL A 3 -4.36 -8.96 -14.09
C VAL A 3 -2.93 -9.33 -14.53
N PRO A 4 -2.30 -10.34 -13.92
CA PRO A 4 -1.00 -10.85 -14.38
C PRO A 4 -1.05 -11.15 -15.88
N SER A 5 0.07 -11.01 -16.60
CA SER A 5 0.20 -11.25 -18.06
C SER A 5 -0.30 -10.15 -19.01
N GLN A 6 -1.12 -9.19 -18.56
CA GLN A 6 -1.56 -8.08 -19.41
C GLN A 6 -0.42 -7.11 -19.70
N ARG A 7 -0.37 -6.46 -20.86
CA ARG A 7 0.66 -5.44 -21.14
C ARG A 7 0.64 -4.32 -20.08
N PRO A 8 1.76 -4.03 -19.38
CA PRO A 8 1.83 -2.86 -18.50
C PRO A 8 1.55 -1.58 -19.29
N GLN A 9 0.74 -0.70 -18.72
CA GLN A 9 0.48 0.61 -19.28
C GLN A 9 1.60 1.57 -18.89
N ASN A 10 2.00 2.42 -19.83
CA ASN A 10 2.96 3.49 -19.54
C ASN A 10 2.45 4.36 -18.40
N ARG A 11 3.35 4.66 -17.46
CA ARG A 11 3.11 5.43 -16.23
C ARG A 11 2.11 4.75 -15.27
N GLY A 12 1.87 3.45 -15.45
CA GLY A 12 1.03 2.66 -14.56
C GLY A 12 1.64 2.47 -13.17
N VAL A 13 0.78 2.13 -12.22
CA VAL A 13 1.15 1.71 -10.86
C VAL A 13 0.51 0.35 -10.59
N TYR A 14 1.33 -0.61 -10.20
CA TYR A 14 0.89 -2.00 -10.03
C TYR A 14 1.28 -2.58 -8.68
N THR A 15 0.43 -3.48 -8.18
CA THR A 15 0.85 -4.45 -7.18
C THR A 15 1.69 -5.51 -7.86
N MET A 16 2.92 -5.72 -7.40
CA MET A 16 3.85 -6.72 -7.91
C MET A 16 4.52 -7.43 -6.73
N TYR A 17 5.30 -8.46 -7.03
CA TYR A 17 5.91 -9.33 -6.04
C TYR A 17 7.39 -9.57 -6.33
N HIS A 18 8.17 -9.68 -5.26
CA HIS A 18 9.59 -10.01 -5.32
C HIS A 18 9.91 -11.07 -4.27
N GLY A 19 10.40 -12.23 -4.72
CA GLY A 19 10.90 -13.29 -3.85
C GLY A 19 12.38 -13.09 -3.53
N THR A 20 12.75 -13.18 -2.26
CA THR A 20 14.10 -12.98 -1.78
C THR A 20 14.40 -13.83 -0.54
N SER A 21 15.66 -13.84 -0.09
CA SER A 21 16.03 -14.57 1.15
C SER A 21 15.63 -13.79 2.41
N ILE A 22 15.55 -14.44 3.57
CA ILE A 22 15.27 -13.73 4.84
C ILE A 22 16.34 -12.66 5.11
N ALA A 23 17.61 -12.98 4.90
CA ALA A 23 18.72 -12.05 5.09
C ALA A 23 18.61 -10.84 4.15
N SER A 24 18.37 -11.09 2.87
CA SER A 24 18.16 -10.02 1.87
C SER A 24 16.91 -9.19 2.16
N ALA A 25 15.84 -9.81 2.66
CA ALA A 25 14.62 -9.10 3.06
C ALA A 25 14.91 -8.08 4.16
N ARG A 26 15.67 -8.46 5.20
CA ARG A 26 16.10 -7.54 6.27
C ARG A 26 16.89 -6.34 5.71
N LEU A 27 17.81 -6.59 4.78
CA LEU A 27 18.60 -5.52 4.14
C LEU A 27 17.74 -4.59 3.28
N ILE A 28 16.81 -5.14 2.49
CA ILE A 28 15.89 -4.36 1.64
C ILE A 28 14.98 -3.48 2.50
N ILE A 29 14.50 -3.99 3.63
CA ILE A 29 13.68 -3.22 4.55
C ILE A 29 14.49 -2.07 5.17
N ALA A 30 15.72 -2.34 5.61
CA ALA A 30 16.56 -1.34 6.26
C ALA A 30 17.05 -0.25 5.30
N ASN A 31 17.44 -0.64 4.08
CA ASN A 31 18.19 0.23 3.15
C ASN A 31 17.47 0.53 1.85
N GLY A 32 16.28 -0.06 1.64
CA GLY A 32 15.61 -0.06 0.34
C GLY A 32 16.18 -1.09 -0.64
N PHE A 33 15.54 -1.21 -1.80
CA PHE A 33 16.07 -2.02 -2.90
C PHE A 33 17.35 -1.41 -3.47
N GLN A 34 18.26 -2.28 -3.92
CA GLN A 34 19.40 -1.92 -4.75
C GLN A 34 19.25 -2.58 -6.12
N GLN A 35 19.87 -1.97 -7.14
CA GLN A 35 19.91 -2.59 -8.46
C GLN A 35 20.73 -3.89 -8.37
N SER A 36 20.22 -4.96 -8.99
CA SER A 36 21.07 -6.10 -9.34
C SER A 36 22.19 -5.65 -10.30
N GLN A 37 23.32 -6.36 -10.30
CA GLN A 37 24.42 -6.08 -11.22
C GLN A 37 24.11 -6.50 -12.67
N GLY A 38 23.07 -7.32 -12.88
CA GLY A 38 22.69 -7.84 -14.18
C GLY A 38 21.49 -8.79 -14.10
N GLY A 39 21.31 -9.57 -15.15
CA GLY A 39 20.19 -10.50 -15.32
C GLY A 39 19.70 -10.46 -16.77
N MET A 40 18.62 -11.21 -17.07
CA MET A 40 18.17 -11.35 -18.45
C MET A 40 17.71 -10.03 -19.11
N LEU A 41 17.36 -9.02 -18.31
CA LEU A 41 17.01 -7.67 -18.75
C LEU A 41 18.06 -6.62 -18.32
N GLY A 42 19.25 -7.04 -17.91
CA GLY A 42 20.30 -6.16 -17.39
C GLY A 42 20.06 -5.78 -15.92
N LYS A 43 20.68 -4.67 -15.49
CA LYS A 43 20.62 -4.20 -14.09
C LYS A 43 19.26 -3.62 -13.74
N GLY A 44 18.81 -3.87 -12.51
CA GLY A 44 17.57 -3.33 -11.96
C GLY A 44 16.96 -4.19 -10.87
N VAL A 45 15.73 -3.86 -10.48
CA VAL A 45 14.93 -4.62 -9.50
C VAL A 45 13.94 -5.49 -10.26
N TYR A 46 14.11 -6.81 -10.15
CA TYR A 46 13.26 -7.79 -10.82
C TYR A 46 12.00 -8.04 -10.01
N VAL A 47 10.85 -7.91 -10.65
CA VAL A 47 9.52 -8.04 -10.03
C VAL A 47 8.58 -8.80 -10.97
N SER A 48 7.48 -9.30 -10.42
CA SER A 48 6.48 -10.08 -11.17
C SER A 48 5.08 -9.71 -10.70
N ARG A 49 4.08 -9.64 -11.58
CA ARG A 49 2.67 -9.53 -11.13
C ARG A 49 2.10 -10.89 -10.72
N ASP A 50 2.75 -11.98 -11.12
CA ASP A 50 2.45 -13.32 -10.63
C ASP A 50 3.18 -13.57 -9.29
N LYS A 51 2.39 -13.66 -8.22
CA LYS A 51 2.86 -14.01 -6.87
C LYS A 51 3.48 -15.41 -6.81
N LYS A 52 2.87 -16.40 -7.46
CA LYS A 52 3.36 -17.79 -7.45
C LYS A 52 4.71 -17.89 -8.16
N LYS A 53 4.93 -17.08 -9.20
CA LYS A 53 6.27 -16.95 -9.79
C LYS A 53 7.28 -16.45 -8.76
N ALA A 54 6.96 -15.36 -8.06
CA ALA A 54 7.86 -14.76 -7.07
C ALA A 54 8.19 -15.70 -5.90
N GLU A 55 7.25 -16.54 -5.46
CA GLU A 55 7.45 -17.55 -4.39
C GLU A 55 8.54 -18.59 -4.69
N ARG A 56 8.92 -18.76 -5.96
CA ARG A 56 10.00 -19.69 -6.36
C ARG A 56 11.38 -19.08 -6.20
N TYR A 57 11.49 -17.77 -5.96
CA TYR A 57 12.77 -17.09 -5.85
C TYR A 57 13.16 -16.84 -4.38
N PRO A 58 14.46 -16.95 -4.05
CA PRO A 58 15.56 -17.38 -4.93
C PRO A 58 15.48 -18.89 -5.25
N LEU A 59 15.82 -19.27 -6.50
CA LEU A 59 15.66 -20.65 -6.99
C LEU A 59 16.49 -21.66 -6.18
N ASN A 60 17.74 -21.30 -5.86
CA ASN A 60 18.69 -22.13 -5.12
C ASN A 60 18.63 -21.86 -3.60
N CYS A 61 17.42 -21.76 -3.06
CA CYS A 61 17.18 -21.48 -1.64
C CYS A 61 16.08 -22.41 -1.11
N SER A 62 16.18 -22.85 0.14
CA SER A 62 15.13 -23.65 0.78
C SER A 62 13.85 -22.83 0.93
N ALA A 63 12.69 -23.48 0.90
CA ALA A 63 11.40 -22.81 1.14
C ALA A 63 11.36 -22.11 2.50
N SER A 64 12.05 -22.65 3.51
CA SER A 64 12.22 -22.08 4.85
C SER A 64 13.05 -20.79 4.90
N ASN A 65 13.69 -20.39 3.80
CA ASN A 65 14.45 -19.16 3.70
C ASN A 65 13.95 -18.26 2.55
N ARG A 66 12.71 -18.43 2.08
CA ARG A 66 12.11 -17.56 1.05
C ARG A 66 11.06 -16.62 1.63
N VAL A 67 11.20 -15.34 1.36
CA VAL A 67 10.24 -14.29 1.70
C VAL A 67 9.74 -13.65 0.42
N VAL A 68 8.45 -13.38 0.33
CA VAL A 68 7.85 -12.66 -0.80
C VAL A 68 7.34 -11.31 -0.32
N PHE A 69 7.89 -10.25 -0.89
CA PHE A 69 7.35 -8.92 -0.73
C PHE A 69 6.17 -8.69 -1.66
N GLU A 70 5.14 -8.04 -1.15
CA GLU A 70 4.18 -7.29 -1.97
C GLU A 70 4.71 -5.87 -2.16
N LEU A 71 4.66 -5.38 -3.39
CA LEU A 71 5.28 -4.15 -3.83
C LEU A 71 4.25 -3.24 -4.50
N ARG A 72 4.39 -1.93 -4.30
CA ARG A 72 3.81 -0.91 -5.19
C ARG A 72 4.89 -0.46 -6.16
N VAL A 73 4.68 -0.68 -7.46
CA VAL A 73 5.67 -0.41 -8.50
C VAL A 73 5.17 0.65 -9.47
N ARG A 74 5.92 1.74 -9.61
CA ARG A 74 5.69 2.81 -10.61
C ARG A 74 6.49 2.52 -11.88
N VAL A 75 5.90 1.80 -12.83
CA VAL A 75 6.63 1.25 -14.00
C VAL A 75 7.11 2.30 -15.01
N GLY A 76 6.57 3.53 -14.96
CA GLY A 76 7.02 4.61 -15.85
C GLY A 76 6.90 4.24 -17.33
N ARG A 77 7.88 4.62 -18.15
CA ARG A 77 7.94 4.21 -19.57
C ARG A 77 8.37 2.76 -19.69
N VAL A 78 7.54 1.92 -20.29
CA VAL A 78 7.79 0.47 -20.36
C VAL A 78 8.30 0.06 -21.74
N LYS A 79 9.44 -0.65 -21.79
CA LYS A 79 9.95 -1.28 -23.00
C LYS A 79 9.56 -2.76 -23.02
N ARG A 80 8.80 -3.15 -24.05
CA ARG A 80 8.55 -4.57 -24.34
C ARG A 80 9.82 -5.21 -24.90
N ILE A 81 10.22 -6.34 -24.34
CA ILE A 81 11.33 -7.20 -24.76
C ILE A 81 10.75 -8.59 -25.01
N ASP A 82 10.55 -8.96 -26.27
CA ASP A 82 9.71 -10.12 -26.66
C ASP A 82 10.38 -11.04 -27.68
N LYS A 83 11.70 -10.92 -27.85
CA LYS A 83 12.51 -11.83 -28.65
C LYS A 83 13.88 -11.98 -28.04
N ASP A 84 14.51 -13.13 -28.27
CA ASP A 84 15.92 -13.32 -27.92
C ASP A 84 16.79 -12.34 -28.71
N ASN A 85 17.91 -11.92 -28.12
CA ASN A 85 18.83 -10.94 -28.69
C ASN A 85 18.13 -9.61 -29.06
N HIS A 86 17.13 -9.20 -28.27
CA HIS A 86 16.48 -7.92 -28.50
C HIS A 86 17.53 -6.79 -28.36
N PRO A 87 17.65 -5.84 -29.32
CA PRO A 87 18.73 -4.85 -29.33
C PRO A 87 18.85 -4.00 -28.06
N MET A 88 17.71 -3.82 -27.37
CA MET A 88 17.61 -3.07 -26.12
C MET A 88 17.50 -3.94 -24.86
N GLN A 89 17.75 -5.25 -24.93
CA GLN A 89 17.52 -6.19 -23.82
C GLN A 89 18.22 -5.77 -22.52
N HIS A 90 19.43 -5.19 -22.63
CA HIS A 90 20.21 -4.71 -21.49
C HIS A 90 20.39 -3.18 -21.46
N THR A 91 19.93 -2.45 -22.48
CA THR A 91 20.19 -1.00 -22.67
C THR A 91 18.91 -0.16 -22.71
N TRP A 92 17.73 -0.75 -22.51
CA TRP A 92 16.45 -0.02 -22.51
C TRP A 92 16.44 1.22 -21.60
N HIS A 93 17.13 1.17 -20.46
CA HIS A 93 17.21 2.29 -19.51
C HIS A 93 17.98 3.50 -20.07
N THR A 94 19.03 3.29 -20.87
CA THR A 94 19.78 4.40 -21.50
C THR A 94 18.98 5.09 -22.60
N HIS A 95 17.89 4.46 -23.06
CA HIS A 95 16.96 5.01 -24.05
C HIS A 95 15.72 5.65 -23.40
N GLY A 96 15.78 5.93 -22.09
CA GLY A 96 14.74 6.65 -21.35
C GLY A 96 13.52 5.80 -20.97
N TYR A 97 13.66 4.47 -20.93
CA TYR A 97 12.66 3.58 -20.36
C TYR A 97 12.94 3.32 -18.87
N ASP A 98 11.88 3.25 -18.07
CA ASP A 98 11.95 3.05 -16.62
C ASP A 98 11.82 1.57 -16.23
N THR A 99 11.20 0.77 -17.09
CA THR A 99 10.99 -0.67 -16.89
C THR A 99 11.11 -1.42 -18.20
N ALA A 100 11.81 -2.55 -18.21
CA ALA A 100 11.70 -3.55 -19.26
C ALA A 100 10.69 -4.63 -18.85
N TRP A 101 9.90 -5.10 -19.81
CA TRP A 101 8.87 -6.11 -19.61
C TRP A 101 8.95 -7.20 -20.68
N VAL A 102 9.01 -8.44 -20.23
CA VAL A 102 8.89 -9.64 -21.06
C VAL A 102 7.45 -10.13 -21.00
N PRO A 103 6.74 -10.21 -22.14
CA PRO A 103 5.40 -10.79 -22.16
C PRO A 103 5.44 -12.30 -21.88
N PRO A 104 4.39 -12.86 -21.27
CA PRO A 104 4.30 -14.30 -21.13
C PRO A 104 4.14 -14.96 -22.49
N LYS A 105 4.70 -16.17 -22.63
CA LYS A 105 4.61 -17.02 -23.81
C LYS A 105 4.98 -16.31 -25.12
N CYS A 106 5.92 -15.35 -25.08
CA CYS A 106 6.37 -14.61 -26.26
C CYS A 106 7.34 -15.38 -27.16
N GLY A 107 7.69 -16.64 -26.83
CA GLY A 107 8.57 -17.48 -27.63
C GLY A 107 10.07 -17.26 -27.39
N MET A 108 10.46 -16.42 -26.42
CA MET A 108 11.86 -16.25 -26.02
C MET A 108 12.42 -17.55 -25.40
N THR A 109 13.46 -18.11 -26.01
CA THR A 109 14.15 -19.31 -25.52
C THR A 109 14.95 -19.03 -24.25
N SER A 110 15.40 -17.78 -24.07
CA SER A 110 16.03 -17.31 -22.83
C SER A 110 15.10 -17.34 -21.61
N VAL A 111 13.77 -17.40 -21.82
CA VAL A 111 12.76 -17.50 -20.77
C VAL A 111 12.07 -18.86 -20.85
N LYS A 112 12.78 -19.93 -20.50
CA LYS A 112 12.27 -21.32 -20.55
C LYS A 112 10.92 -21.51 -19.85
N SER A 113 10.64 -20.73 -18.81
CA SER A 113 9.36 -20.81 -18.08
C SER A 113 8.16 -20.27 -18.88
N GLY A 114 8.39 -19.46 -19.91
CA GLY A 114 7.36 -18.72 -20.64
C GLY A 114 6.60 -17.70 -19.78
N MET A 115 7.07 -17.39 -18.56
CA MET A 115 6.40 -16.47 -17.66
C MET A 115 6.88 -15.03 -17.86
N GLU A 116 6.01 -14.06 -17.61
CA GLU A 116 6.35 -12.65 -17.69
C GLU A 116 7.45 -12.25 -16.71
N GLU A 117 8.22 -11.22 -17.03
CA GLU A 117 9.23 -10.65 -16.14
C GLU A 117 9.33 -9.14 -16.32
N ASP A 118 9.38 -8.41 -15.21
CA ASP A 118 9.58 -6.97 -15.19
C ASP A 118 10.92 -6.66 -14.51
N CYS A 119 11.70 -5.76 -15.10
CA CYS A 119 12.92 -5.22 -14.51
C CYS A 119 12.82 -3.70 -14.44
N VAL A 120 12.76 -3.17 -13.22
CA VAL A 120 12.62 -1.73 -12.94
C VAL A 120 13.99 -1.13 -12.72
N PHE A 121 14.32 -0.03 -13.41
CA PHE A 121 15.67 0.51 -13.36
C PHE A 121 15.99 1.16 -12.02
N ASP A 122 15.24 2.21 -11.67
CA ASP A 122 15.44 2.96 -10.43
C ASP A 122 14.72 2.27 -9.26
N PRO A 123 15.44 1.79 -8.23
CA PRO A 123 14.84 1.16 -7.06
C PRO A 123 13.84 2.06 -6.32
N LYS A 124 13.94 3.39 -6.43
CA LYS A 124 12.98 4.35 -5.82
C LYS A 124 11.57 4.29 -6.44
N ARG A 125 11.41 3.54 -7.53
CA ARG A 125 10.11 3.24 -8.15
C ARG A 125 9.43 2.00 -7.56
N VAL A 126 10.13 1.27 -6.68
CA VAL A 126 9.66 0.04 -6.04
C VAL A 126 9.54 0.27 -4.54
N THR A 127 8.32 0.18 -4.02
CA THR A 127 8.09 0.34 -2.58
C THR A 127 7.55 -0.96 -2.00
N VAL A 128 8.19 -1.47 -0.95
CA VAL A 128 7.64 -2.58 -0.15
C VAL A 128 6.38 -2.11 0.55
N VAL A 129 5.28 -2.84 0.38
CA VAL A 129 4.00 -2.48 0.98
C VAL A 129 3.47 -3.51 1.96
N ALA A 130 3.87 -4.77 1.81
CA ALA A 130 3.54 -5.85 2.71
C ALA A 130 4.46 -7.06 2.47
N ILE A 131 4.28 -8.09 3.29
CA ILE A 131 4.95 -9.37 3.16
C ILE A 131 3.89 -10.40 2.79
N ALA A 132 3.88 -10.77 1.52
CA ALA A 132 2.87 -11.63 0.92
C ALA A 132 3.04 -13.10 1.35
N ASN A 133 4.27 -13.52 1.62
CA ASN A 133 4.59 -14.87 2.11
C ASN A 133 5.91 -14.87 2.92
N ALA A 134 5.96 -15.67 3.98
CA ALA A 134 7.15 -15.93 4.80
C ALA A 134 6.97 -17.27 5.56
N PRO A 135 8.05 -18.04 5.78
CA PRO A 135 8.00 -19.40 6.29
C PRO A 135 7.80 -19.48 7.81
N ASP A 136 8.12 -18.40 8.53
CA ASP A 136 7.94 -18.31 9.99
C ASP A 136 7.01 -17.13 10.34
N THR A 137 6.14 -17.35 11.32
CA THR A 137 5.28 -16.31 11.88
C THR A 137 6.07 -15.31 12.72
N THR A 138 7.21 -15.71 13.31
CA THR A 138 8.11 -14.80 14.03
C THR A 138 8.67 -13.72 13.11
N ILE A 139 9.05 -14.09 11.89
CA ILE A 139 9.49 -13.15 10.85
C ILE A 139 8.41 -12.11 10.54
N ARG A 140 7.13 -12.51 10.49
CA ARG A 140 6.00 -11.57 10.32
C ARG A 140 5.81 -10.63 11.52
N THR A 141 6.31 -11.00 12.70
CA THR A 141 6.17 -10.23 13.96
C THR A 141 7.44 -9.47 14.40
N GLU A 142 8.65 -9.91 14.00
CA GLU A 142 9.94 -9.24 14.19
C GLU A 142 9.99 -7.91 13.45
N TRP A 143 9.25 -7.83 12.35
CA TRP A 143 9.22 -6.66 11.50
C TRP A 143 8.15 -5.70 11.99
N PRO A 144 8.54 -4.53 12.54
CA PRO A 144 7.58 -3.74 13.29
C PRO A 144 6.50 -3.18 12.35
N PRO A 145 5.41 -2.66 12.91
CA PRO A 145 4.53 -1.69 12.23
C PRO A 145 5.28 -0.44 11.68
N SER A 146 6.60 -0.35 11.87
CA SER A 146 7.49 0.76 11.51
C SER A 146 7.91 0.82 10.03
N LEU A 147 7.27 0.03 9.15
CA LEU A 147 7.13 0.44 7.74
C LEU A 147 6.29 1.73 7.59
N SER A 148 5.80 2.29 8.71
CA SER A 148 5.14 3.59 8.85
C SER A 148 6.02 4.81 8.52
N LEU A 149 7.34 4.69 8.42
CA LEU A 149 8.23 5.84 8.21
C LEU A 149 8.56 6.17 6.75
N VAL A 150 8.35 5.24 5.81
CA VAL A 150 8.48 5.52 4.37
C VAL A 150 7.33 4.87 3.62
N LEU A 151 6.14 5.41 3.81
CA LEU A 151 4.99 5.03 3.00
C LEU A 151 5.18 5.54 1.57
N PRO A 152 4.75 4.78 0.54
CA PRO A 152 4.81 5.26 -0.84
C PRO A 152 4.13 6.64 -0.94
N GLU A 153 4.61 7.49 -1.85
CA GLU A 153 4.00 8.80 -2.10
C GLU A 153 2.47 8.70 -2.25
N GLY A 154 1.73 9.47 -1.43
CA GLY A 154 0.28 9.40 -1.34
C GLY A 154 -0.29 8.29 -0.46
N VAL A 155 0.52 7.66 0.40
CA VAL A 155 0.08 6.73 1.44
C VAL A 155 0.53 7.26 2.80
N TYR A 156 -0.37 7.26 3.79
CA TYR A 156 -0.12 7.81 5.12
C TYR A 156 -0.53 6.84 6.22
N THR A 157 0.18 6.90 7.35
CA THR A 157 -0.31 6.34 8.61
C THR A 157 -1.29 7.35 9.17
N MET A 158 -2.53 6.92 9.34
CA MET A 158 -3.62 7.74 9.86
C MET A 158 -4.39 6.98 10.92
N TYR A 159 -5.30 7.66 11.58
CA TYR A 159 -6.00 7.18 12.76
C TYR A 159 -7.49 7.41 12.61
N HIS A 160 -8.28 6.43 13.06
CA HIS A 160 -9.73 6.55 13.16
C HIS A 160 -10.18 6.17 14.57
N GLY A 161 -10.77 7.14 15.26
CA GLY A 161 -11.39 6.92 16.58
C GLY A 161 -12.80 6.41 16.43
N THR A 162 -13.13 5.34 17.14
CA THR A 162 -14.47 4.72 17.09
C THR A 162 -14.76 3.97 18.38
N SER A 163 -15.98 3.44 18.52
CA SER A 163 -16.35 2.61 19.68
C SER A 163 -15.71 1.22 19.60
N ILE A 164 -15.61 0.52 20.74
CA ILE A 164 -15.08 -0.87 20.75
C ILE A 164 -15.91 -1.77 19.83
N ALA A 165 -17.24 -1.63 19.85
CA ALA A 165 -18.14 -2.41 19.00
C ALA A 165 -17.90 -2.15 17.51
N ASN A 166 -17.81 -0.87 17.10
CA ASN A 166 -17.54 -0.50 15.71
C ASN A 166 -16.15 -0.94 15.25
N ALA A 167 -15.14 -0.84 16.12
CA ALA A 167 -13.80 -1.33 15.79
C ALA A 167 -13.80 -2.82 15.47
N ARG A 168 -14.56 -3.64 16.22
CA ARG A 168 -14.71 -5.07 15.91
C ARG A 168 -15.35 -5.29 14.55
N LEU A 169 -16.41 -4.55 14.23
CA LEU A 169 -17.07 -4.63 12.92
C LEU A 169 -16.15 -4.21 11.78
N ILE A 170 -15.39 -3.13 11.95
CA ILE A 170 -14.44 -2.65 10.94
C ILE A 170 -13.30 -3.67 10.73
N ILE A 171 -12.80 -4.29 11.80
CA ILE A 171 -11.76 -5.31 11.69
C ILE A 171 -12.29 -6.57 10.98
N ALA A 172 -13.53 -6.95 11.23
CA ALA A 172 -14.14 -8.13 10.62
C ALA A 172 -14.53 -7.91 9.16
N ASN A 173 -15.13 -6.76 8.85
CA ASN A 173 -15.86 -6.52 7.60
C ASN A 173 -15.24 -5.42 6.73
N GLY A 174 -14.22 -4.72 7.23
CA GLY A 174 -13.68 -3.51 6.62
C GLY A 174 -14.49 -2.25 6.94
N PHE A 175 -13.99 -1.11 6.48
CA PHE A 175 -14.71 0.17 6.59
C PHE A 175 -15.90 0.23 5.63
N GLN A 176 -16.94 0.94 6.05
CA GLN A 176 -18.03 1.39 5.19
C GLN A 176 -18.03 2.92 5.13
N GLN A 177 -18.53 3.49 4.04
CA GLN A 177 -18.68 4.95 3.96
C GLN A 177 -19.68 5.42 5.01
N SER A 178 -19.37 6.54 5.67
CA SER A 178 -20.39 7.29 6.40
C SER A 178 -21.49 7.77 5.44
N GLN A 179 -22.68 8.03 5.97
CA GLN A 179 -23.76 8.63 5.16
C GLN A 179 -23.54 10.14 4.89
N GLY A 180 -22.60 10.76 5.60
CA GLY A 180 -22.31 12.19 5.49
C GLY A 180 -21.20 12.65 6.44
N GLY A 181 -21.18 13.96 6.70
CA GLY A 181 -20.15 14.65 7.48
C GLY A 181 -19.75 15.95 6.79
N MET A 182 -18.82 16.71 7.36
CA MET A 182 -18.48 18.04 6.84
C MET A 182 -17.85 18.03 5.44
N LEU A 183 -17.31 16.89 5.00
CA LEU A 183 -16.78 16.65 3.66
C LEU A 183 -17.65 15.65 2.86
N GLY A 184 -18.91 15.46 3.27
CA GLY A 184 -19.79 14.46 2.67
C GLY A 184 -19.47 13.03 3.10
N LYS A 185 -19.91 12.06 2.29
CA LYS A 185 -19.75 10.62 2.56
C LYS A 185 -18.31 10.15 2.39
N GLY A 186 -17.85 9.27 3.27
CA GLY A 186 -16.55 8.63 3.17
C GLY A 186 -16.06 8.05 4.50
N VAL A 187 -14.79 7.70 4.55
CA VAL A 187 -14.10 7.26 5.76
C VAL A 187 -13.28 8.42 6.29
N TYR A 188 -13.67 8.94 7.46
CA TYR A 188 -12.97 10.03 8.13
C TYR A 188 -11.76 9.50 8.87
N VAL A 189 -10.61 10.09 8.60
CA VAL A 189 -9.32 9.70 9.18
C VAL A 189 -8.53 10.97 9.56
N SER A 190 -7.51 10.81 10.40
CA SER A 190 -6.69 11.92 10.89
C SER A 190 -5.21 11.51 10.92
N ARG A 191 -4.27 12.39 10.57
CA ARG A 191 -2.85 12.11 10.82
C ARG A 191 -2.48 12.38 12.28
N ASP A 192 -3.28 13.18 12.98
CA ASP A 192 -3.18 13.37 14.43
C ASP A 192 -3.89 12.24 15.19
N LYS A 193 -3.09 11.42 15.88
CA LYS A 193 -3.58 10.34 16.74
C LYS A 193 -4.36 10.86 17.95
N LYS A 194 -3.87 11.92 18.61
CA LYS A 194 -4.53 12.50 19.80
C LYS A 194 -5.89 13.07 19.42
N LYS A 195 -6.02 13.63 18.22
CA LYS A 195 -7.32 14.02 17.67
C LYS A 195 -8.26 12.82 17.55
N ALA A 196 -7.81 11.72 16.95
CA ALA A 196 -8.61 10.51 16.77
C ALA A 196 -9.04 9.89 18.13
N GLU A 197 -8.19 9.92 19.15
CA GLU A 197 -8.49 9.40 20.51
C GLU A 197 -9.71 10.06 21.18
N ARG A 198 -10.13 11.24 20.71
CA ARG A 198 -11.31 11.94 21.23
C ARG A 198 -12.63 11.44 20.66
N TYR A 199 -12.59 10.67 19.56
CA TYR A 199 -13.79 10.20 18.89
C TYR A 199 -14.19 8.78 19.33
N PRO A 200 -15.50 8.48 19.42
CA PRO A 200 -16.62 9.41 19.23
C PRO A 200 -16.81 10.36 20.43
N LEU A 201 -17.08 11.65 20.17
CA LEU A 201 -17.13 12.70 21.20
C LEU A 201 -18.17 12.45 22.30
N ASN A 202 -19.28 11.81 21.95
CA ASN A 202 -20.40 11.55 22.86
C ASN A 202 -20.31 10.19 23.57
N ASN A 203 -19.26 9.40 23.31
CA ASN A 203 -19.06 8.12 23.99
C ASN A 203 -18.20 8.31 25.23
N SER A 204 -18.38 7.44 26.24
CA SER A 204 -17.45 7.36 27.38
C SER A 204 -16.01 7.11 26.89
N PRO A 205 -14.98 7.74 27.48
CA PRO A 205 -13.58 7.44 27.17
C PRO A 205 -13.21 5.95 27.26
N THR A 206 -13.92 5.18 28.09
CA THR A 206 -13.69 3.74 28.25
C THR A 206 -14.18 2.88 27.08
N ASP A 207 -15.06 3.42 26.24
CA ASP A 207 -15.59 2.80 25.02
C ASP A 207 -14.85 3.26 23.76
N ARG A 208 -13.97 4.25 23.85
CA ARG A 208 -13.20 4.74 22.70
C ARG A 208 -11.97 3.88 22.43
N VAL A 209 -11.73 3.63 21.15
CA VAL A 209 -10.52 3.00 20.65
C VAL A 209 -10.05 3.67 19.38
N VAL A 210 -8.74 3.64 19.14
CA VAL A 210 -8.16 4.15 17.90
C VAL A 210 -7.63 3.01 17.06
N LEU A 211 -8.08 2.98 15.81
CA LEU A 211 -7.52 2.15 14.76
C LEU A 211 -6.36 2.90 14.11
N GLU A 212 -5.22 2.21 14.00
CA GLU A 212 -4.07 2.65 13.22
C GLU A 212 -4.22 2.13 11.79
N LEU A 213 -4.14 3.03 10.82
CA LEU A 213 -4.55 2.80 9.45
C LEU A 213 -3.39 3.08 8.50
N ARG A 214 -3.34 2.31 7.42
CA ARG A 214 -2.62 2.66 6.20
C ARG A 214 -3.64 3.17 5.19
N VAL A 215 -3.48 4.42 4.77
CA VAL A 215 -4.44 5.13 3.92
C VAL A 215 -3.79 5.57 2.62
N SER A 216 -4.34 5.15 1.48
CA SER A 216 -3.93 5.59 0.14
C SER A 216 -4.80 6.75 -0.34
N VAL A 217 -4.32 7.98 -0.18
CA VAL A 217 -5.13 9.21 -0.39
C VAL A 217 -5.38 9.55 -1.86
N GLY A 218 -4.60 8.98 -2.78
CA GLY A 218 -4.80 9.19 -4.23
C GLY A 218 -4.81 10.66 -4.63
N ARG A 219 -5.77 11.08 -5.47
CA ARG A 219 -5.99 12.48 -5.84
C ARG A 219 -6.66 13.23 -4.69
N VAL A 220 -5.94 14.17 -4.06
CA VAL A 220 -6.45 14.93 -2.91
C VAL A 220 -7.06 16.27 -3.36
N LYS A 221 -8.27 16.58 -2.86
CA LYS A 221 -8.88 17.90 -2.98
C LYS A 221 -8.71 18.66 -1.68
N ARG A 222 -7.98 19.77 -1.74
CA ARG A 222 -7.93 20.74 -0.64
C ARG A 222 -9.27 21.48 -0.53
N ILE A 223 -9.83 21.51 0.68
CA ILE A 223 -11.06 22.20 1.07
C ILE A 223 -10.67 23.14 2.23
N ASP A 224 -10.45 24.42 1.95
CA ASP A 224 -9.77 25.34 2.88
C ASP A 224 -10.54 26.64 3.16
N LYS A 225 -11.83 26.67 2.81
CA LYS A 225 -12.72 27.78 3.13
C LYS A 225 -14.14 27.27 3.35
N ASP A 226 -14.90 28.03 4.13
CA ASP A 226 -16.34 27.78 4.26
C ASP A 226 -17.02 27.93 2.90
N ASN A 227 -18.08 27.15 2.68
CA ASN A 227 -18.83 27.12 1.42
C ASN A 227 -17.94 26.80 0.20
N HIS A 228 -16.91 25.98 0.38
CA HIS A 228 -16.07 25.56 -0.74
C HIS A 228 -16.94 24.81 -1.78
N PRO A 229 -16.86 25.15 -3.09
CA PRO A 229 -17.81 24.66 -4.11
C PRO A 229 -17.78 23.14 -4.29
N MET A 230 -16.70 22.50 -3.86
CA MET A 230 -16.51 21.05 -3.94
C MET A 230 -16.57 20.32 -2.59
N GLN A 231 -16.99 20.99 -1.51
CA GLN A 231 -16.97 20.41 -0.15
C GLN A 231 -17.70 19.07 -0.06
N TYR A 232 -18.77 18.90 -0.83
CA TYR A 232 -19.58 17.67 -0.87
C TYR A 232 -19.55 16.92 -2.21
N THR A 233 -18.85 17.45 -3.23
CA THR A 233 -18.86 16.91 -4.61
C THR A 233 -17.47 16.53 -5.13
N TRP A 234 -16.42 16.66 -4.31
CA TRP A 234 -15.04 16.31 -4.70
C TRP A 234 -14.90 14.90 -5.27
N SER A 235 -15.62 13.92 -4.73
CA SER A 235 -15.55 12.53 -5.18
C SER A 235 -16.13 12.31 -6.58
N THR A 236 -17.26 12.94 -6.90
CA THR A 236 -17.85 12.87 -8.25
C THR A 236 -17.01 13.61 -9.29
N GLN A 237 -16.11 14.50 -8.84
CA GLN A 237 -15.12 15.19 -9.69
C GLN A 237 -13.78 14.45 -9.78
N GLY A 238 -13.72 13.18 -9.39
CA GLY A 238 -12.56 12.32 -9.59
C GLY A 238 -11.44 12.50 -8.57
N TYR A 239 -11.74 13.06 -7.40
CA TYR A 239 -10.83 13.06 -6.25
C TYR A 239 -11.10 11.86 -5.34
N ASP A 240 -10.02 11.30 -4.80
CA ASP A 240 -10.07 10.11 -3.94
C ASP A 240 -10.18 10.48 -2.45
N THR A 241 -9.72 11.68 -2.08
CA THR A 241 -9.74 12.18 -0.70
C THR A 241 -9.99 13.69 -0.70
N ALA A 242 -10.85 14.16 0.19
CA ALA A 242 -10.92 15.58 0.56
C ALA A 242 -10.12 15.84 1.83
N TRP A 243 -9.40 16.96 1.86
CA TRP A 243 -8.53 17.34 2.95
C TRP A 243 -8.76 18.81 3.35
N VAL A 244 -9.03 19.03 4.63
CA VAL A 244 -9.03 20.35 5.26
C VAL A 244 -7.67 20.59 5.90
N PRO A 245 -6.92 21.63 5.50
CA PRO A 245 -5.65 21.96 6.15
C PRO A 245 -5.85 22.45 7.58
N PRO A 246 -4.88 22.21 8.48
CA PRO A 246 -4.92 22.79 9.81
C PRO A 246 -4.87 24.32 9.73
N ASN A 247 -5.60 24.98 10.61
CA ASN A 247 -5.64 26.43 10.81
C ASN A 247 -5.94 27.23 9.53
N CYS A 248 -6.74 26.68 8.60
CA CYS A 248 -7.12 27.36 7.36
C CYS A 248 -8.18 28.47 7.54
N GLY A 249 -8.65 28.72 8.77
CA GLY A 249 -9.63 29.77 9.06
C GLY A 249 -11.09 29.38 8.76
N MET A 250 -11.36 28.12 8.42
CA MET A 250 -12.73 27.62 8.24
C MET A 250 -13.51 27.65 9.56
N LYS A 251 -14.63 28.38 9.60
CA LYS A 251 -15.55 28.43 10.74
C LYS A 251 -16.21 27.07 10.97
N ALA A 252 -16.42 26.29 9.90
CA ALA A 252 -16.93 24.92 9.99
C ALA A 252 -15.99 23.95 10.72
N VAL A 253 -14.73 24.34 10.98
CA VAL A 253 -13.76 23.56 11.76
C VAL A 253 -13.21 24.40 12.91
N PRO A 254 -14.01 24.67 13.97
CA PRO A 254 -13.59 25.55 15.09
C PRO A 254 -12.32 25.08 15.80
N SER A 255 -12.04 23.77 15.74
CA SER A 255 -10.83 23.19 16.35
C SER A 255 -9.54 23.62 15.66
N GLY A 256 -9.60 24.12 14.41
CA GLY A 256 -8.42 24.39 13.58
C GLY A 256 -7.63 23.14 13.17
N LEU A 257 -8.07 21.94 13.53
CA LEU A 257 -7.35 20.70 13.19
C LEU A 257 -7.75 20.19 11.80
N GLU A 258 -6.81 19.55 11.11
CA GLU A 258 -7.03 18.96 9.79
C GLU A 258 -8.13 17.90 9.75
N GLU A 259 -8.82 17.75 8.62
CA GLU A 259 -9.81 16.68 8.41
C GLU A 259 -9.54 15.98 7.07
N ASP A 260 -9.48 14.65 7.08
CA ASP A 260 -9.33 13.85 5.88
C ASP A 260 -10.55 12.94 5.71
N CYS A 261 -11.16 12.96 4.52
CA CYS A 261 -12.28 12.09 4.16
C CYS A 261 -11.94 11.32 2.89
N VAL A 262 -11.78 10.00 3.02
CA VAL A 262 -11.42 9.08 1.93
C VAL A 262 -12.69 8.50 1.32
N PHE A 263 -12.86 8.57 0.00
CA PHE A 263 -14.11 8.14 -0.63
C PHE A 263 -14.29 6.63 -0.59
N ASP A 264 -13.37 5.88 -1.22
CA ASP A 264 -13.44 4.42 -1.32
C ASP A 264 -12.83 3.76 -0.06
N PRO A 265 -13.61 3.03 0.75
CA PRO A 265 -13.09 2.33 1.92
C PRO A 265 -11.96 1.34 1.63
N LYS A 266 -11.86 0.82 0.40
CA LYS A 266 -10.78 -0.09 -0.01
C LYS A 266 -9.40 0.58 0.00
N ARG A 267 -9.34 1.91 0.09
CA ARG A 267 -8.11 2.69 0.23
C ARG A 267 -7.63 2.79 1.69
N VAL A 268 -8.39 2.26 2.64
CA VAL A 268 -8.12 2.31 4.08
C VAL A 268 -7.95 0.89 4.61
N THR A 269 -6.78 0.59 5.17
CA THR A 269 -6.48 -0.72 5.75
C THR A 269 -6.10 -0.58 7.21
N VAL A 270 -6.70 -1.36 8.09
CA VAL A 270 -6.29 -1.45 9.50
C VAL A 270 -4.95 -2.19 9.57
N VAL A 271 -3.91 -1.56 10.12
CA VAL A 271 -2.54 -2.11 10.18
C VAL A 271 -2.10 -2.57 11.57
N GLY A 272 -2.88 -2.28 12.61
CA GLY A 272 -2.55 -2.68 13.98
C GLY A 272 -3.79 -2.98 14.84
N PRO A 273 -3.61 -3.65 15.99
CA PRO A 273 -4.72 -3.88 16.93
C PRO A 273 -5.22 -2.55 17.48
N ALA A 274 -6.54 -2.44 17.66
CA ALA A 274 -7.17 -1.27 18.28
C ALA A 274 -6.56 -1.04 19.69
N LYS A 275 -6.08 0.19 19.91
CA LYS A 275 -5.47 0.59 21.20
C LYS A 275 -6.52 1.33 22.03
N ARG A 276 -6.76 0.89 23.27
CA ARG A 276 -7.56 1.64 24.25
C ARG A 276 -6.74 2.82 24.78
N ASN A 277 -7.41 3.90 25.18
CA ASN A 277 -6.80 4.93 26.02
C ASN A 277 -6.25 4.25 27.29
N GLY A 278 -4.93 4.32 27.52
CA GLY A 278 -4.26 3.62 28.63
C GLY A 278 -3.57 2.28 28.29
N GLY A 279 -3.42 1.91 27.02
CA GLY A 279 -2.35 0.98 26.59
C GLY A 279 -2.67 -0.52 26.50
N LYS A 280 -3.88 -0.98 26.88
CA LYS A 280 -4.25 -2.40 26.71
C LYS A 280 -4.74 -2.67 25.27
N ARG A 281 -4.10 -3.64 24.59
CA ARG A 281 -4.46 -4.13 23.24
C ARG A 281 -5.79 -4.90 23.27
N LEU A 282 -6.67 -4.66 22.30
CA LEU A 282 -7.77 -5.57 22.00
C LEU A 282 -7.21 -6.80 21.25
N GLN A 283 -7.30 -7.98 21.85
CA GLN A 283 -7.00 -9.24 21.17
C GLN A 283 -8.20 -9.69 20.33
N ARG A 284 -7.95 -10.45 19.25
CA ARG A 284 -9.00 -11.16 18.52
C ARG A 284 -9.70 -12.11 19.49
N GLN A 285 -10.99 -11.90 19.75
CA GLN A 285 -11.81 -12.96 20.32
C GLN A 285 -11.94 -14.02 19.22
N ALA A 286 -11.26 -15.15 19.40
CA ALA A 286 -11.64 -16.37 18.72
C ALA A 286 -13.09 -16.66 19.12
N HIS A 287 -14.01 -16.69 18.15
CA HIS A 287 -15.30 -17.32 18.37
C HIS A 287 -15.01 -18.77 18.75
N LYS A 288 -15.07 -19.07 20.05
CA LYS A 288 -15.31 -20.43 20.51
C LYS A 288 -16.77 -20.69 20.15
N ASN A 289 -16.99 -21.39 19.04
CA ASN A 289 -18.26 -22.06 18.82
C ASN A 289 -18.43 -23.05 19.98
N TYR A 290 -19.30 -22.71 20.92
CA TYR A 290 -19.95 -23.70 21.76
C TYR A 290 -21.30 -23.98 21.11
N PHE A 291 -21.41 -25.23 20.65
CA PHE A 291 -22.53 -25.89 19.95
C PHE A 291 -22.73 -25.50 18.49
#